data_AF-A0A1F3AX96-F1
#
_entry.id   AF-A0A1F3AX96-F1
#
_cell.length_a   1.000
_cell.length_b   1.000
_cell.length_c   1.000
_cell.angle_alpha   90.00
_cell.angle_beta   90.00
_cell.angle_gamma   90.00
#
_symmetry.space_group_name_H-M   'P 1'
#
loop_
_entity.id
_entity.type
_entity.pdbx_description
1 polymer ?
#
loop_
_entity_poly.entity_id
_entity_poly.type
_entity_poly.pdbx_seq_one_letter_code
_entity_poly.pdbx_strand_id
1 'polypeptide(L)'
;MKDSGQSHENLTGSHRVQMGSERSFGAVFAVVFLLIGLWPLTDGEAVRVWALGVATGVLAAALLAPHTLRPFNRIWFKFGLLLNKIVSPVVMGLLYYVTVTPLGVMMRLSGKDPLRLKKEPEAVSYWIVREPPGPRPDSMKRQF
;
A
#
# COMPACT_ATOMS: atom_id res chain seq x y z
N MET A 1 31.06 27.22 10.72
CA MET A 1 29.89 26.59 10.04
C MET A 1 29.47 25.43 10.93
N LYS A 2 28.32 25.54 11.62
CA LYS A 2 27.91 24.62 12.70
C LYS A 2 27.49 23.27 12.13
N ASP A 3 28.04 22.22 12.71
CA ASP A 3 27.70 20.82 12.48
C ASP A 3 26.21 20.60 12.79
N SER A 4 25.42 20.37 11.74
CA SER A 4 23.99 20.06 11.86
C SER A 4 23.85 18.68 12.50
N GLY A 5 23.37 18.69 13.74
CA GLY A 5 23.32 17.54 14.65
C GLY A 5 22.85 16.24 14.02
N GLN A 6 23.63 15.19 14.29
CA GLN A 6 23.23 13.80 14.14
C GLN A 6 22.01 13.53 15.03
N SER A 7 20.81 13.66 14.47
CA SER A 7 19.60 13.12 15.09
C SER A 7 19.52 11.62 14.75
N HIS A 8 19.19 10.77 15.72
CA HIS A 8 19.00 9.33 15.52
C HIS A 8 17.83 8.99 14.58
N GLU A 9 16.99 9.98 14.27
CA GLU A 9 15.85 9.85 13.37
C GLU A 9 16.19 10.37 11.98
N ASN A 10 16.15 9.47 10.99
CA ASN A 10 16.30 9.84 9.59
C ASN A 10 14.96 10.41 9.07
N LEU A 11 14.72 11.70 9.33
CA LEU A 11 13.51 12.43 8.90
C LEU A 11 13.43 12.62 7.37
N THR A 12 14.43 12.16 6.62
CA THR A 12 14.50 12.25 5.15
C THR A 12 14.40 10.88 4.48
N GLY A 13 13.67 9.94 5.10
CA GLY A 13 13.31 8.66 4.51
C GLY A 13 12.41 8.79 3.28
N SER A 14 12.91 9.34 2.17
CA SER A 14 12.20 9.28 0.89
C SER A 14 12.41 7.88 0.31
N HIS A 15 11.47 6.98 0.58
CA HIS A 15 11.43 5.70 -0.12
C HIS A 15 11.03 5.96 -1.57
N ARG A 16 12.03 6.20 -2.44
CA ARG A 16 11.80 6.44 -3.87
C ARG A 16 11.14 5.21 -4.47
N VAL A 17 9.94 5.39 -5.03
CA VAL A 17 9.26 4.32 -5.77
C VAL A 17 10.09 4.00 -7.01
N GLN A 18 10.74 2.84 -7.01
CA GLN A 18 11.57 2.39 -8.12
C GLN A 18 10.67 1.86 -9.24
N MET A 19 11.01 2.22 -10.48
CA MET A 19 10.33 1.66 -11.64
C MET A 19 10.76 0.20 -11.83
N GLY A 20 9.80 -0.68 -12.12
CA GLY A 20 10.09 -2.08 -12.45
C GLY A 20 10.94 -2.20 -13.71
N SER A 21 11.75 -3.26 -13.80
CA SER A 21 12.56 -3.58 -14.98
C SER A 21 11.69 -3.79 -16.22
N GLU A 22 12.19 -3.37 -17.39
CA GLU A 22 11.51 -3.55 -18.68
C GLU A 22 11.24 -5.03 -18.98
N ARG A 23 12.11 -5.94 -18.49
CA ARG A 23 11.92 -7.39 -18.62
C ARG A 23 10.72 -7.89 -17.83
N SER A 24 10.58 -7.43 -16.58
CA SER A 24 9.45 -7.77 -15.72
C SER A 24 8.15 -7.24 -16.29
N PHE A 25 8.17 -6.02 -16.85
CA PHE A 25 7.04 -5.44 -17.57
C PHE A 25 6.61 -6.35 -18.74
N GLY A 26 7.55 -6.70 -19.63
CA GLY A 26 7.25 -7.56 -20.77
C GLY A 26 6.76 -8.97 -20.36
N ALA A 27 7.34 -9.55 -19.31
CA ALA A 27 6.91 -10.84 -18.78
C ALA A 27 5.47 -10.83 -18.28
N VAL A 28 5.06 -9.78 -17.55
CA VAL A 28 3.67 -9.64 -17.08
C VAL A 28 2.70 -9.60 -18.26
N PHE A 29 2.99 -8.81 -19.30
CA PHE A 29 2.13 -8.73 -20.48
C PHE A 29 2.11 -10.04 -21.27
N ALA A 30 3.25 -10.73 -21.40
CA ALA A 30 3.31 -12.04 -22.03
C ALA A 30 2.43 -13.07 -21.29
N VAL A 31 2.47 -13.10 -19.96
CA VAL A 31 1.59 -13.96 -19.15
C VAL A 31 0.12 -13.60 -19.33
N VAL A 32 -0.23 -12.30 -19.33
CA VAL A 32 -1.61 -11.86 -19.55
C VAL A 32 -2.12 -12.31 -20.93
N PHE A 33 -1.35 -12.10 -21.99
CA PHE A 33 -1.75 -12.55 -23.34
C PHE A 33 -1.78 -14.06 -23.47
N LEU A 34 -0.92 -14.79 -22.76
CA LEU A 34 -0.95 -16.25 -22.71
C LEU A 34 -2.23 -16.75 -22.02
N LEU A 35 -2.62 -16.14 -20.90
CA LEU A 35 -3.89 -16.46 -20.23
C LEU A 35 -5.09 -16.17 -21.13
N ILE A 36 -5.10 -15.03 -21.82
CA ILE A 36 -6.17 -14.69 -22.79
C ILE A 36 -6.17 -15.68 -23.97
N GLY A 37 -4.99 -16.10 -24.43
CA GLY A 37 -4.81 -17.07 -25.49
C GLY A 37 -5.40 -18.42 -25.14
N LEU A 38 -5.14 -18.89 -23.92
CA LEU A 38 -5.56 -20.18 -23.38
C LEU A 38 -6.95 -20.16 -22.70
N TRP A 39 -7.53 -18.99 -22.44
CA TRP A 39 -8.86 -18.89 -21.84
C TRP A 39 -9.95 -19.69 -22.60
N PRO A 40 -10.03 -19.65 -23.94
CA PRO A 40 -11.06 -20.41 -24.68
C PRO A 40 -10.95 -21.93 -24.52
N LEU A 41 -9.81 -22.45 -24.05
CA LEU A 41 -9.63 -23.87 -23.78
C LEU A 41 -10.51 -24.35 -22.61
N THR A 42 -10.93 -23.46 -21.71
CA THR A 42 -11.85 -23.83 -20.61
C THR A 42 -13.25 -24.15 -21.12
N ASP A 43 -13.63 -23.56 -22.26
CA ASP A 43 -14.93 -23.72 -22.90
C ASP A 43 -14.90 -24.74 -24.06
N GLY A 44 -13.75 -25.39 -24.29
CA GLY A 44 -13.54 -26.35 -25.39
C GLY A 44 -13.35 -25.69 -26.76
N GLU A 45 -13.18 -24.36 -26.81
CA GLU A 45 -12.92 -23.60 -28.04
C GLU A 45 -11.43 -23.64 -28.45
N ALA A 46 -11.18 -23.34 -29.72
CA ALA A 46 -9.82 -23.24 -30.25
C ALA A 46 -9.04 -22.10 -29.59
N VAL A 47 -7.75 -22.35 -29.34
CA VAL A 47 -6.83 -21.35 -28.77
C VAL A 47 -6.83 -20.09 -29.65
N ARG A 48 -6.81 -18.92 -29.03
CA ARG A 48 -6.65 -17.66 -29.77
C ARG A 48 -5.20 -17.53 -30.24
N VAL A 49 -4.92 -18.08 -31.43
CA VAL A 49 -3.58 -18.13 -32.04
C VAL A 49 -2.96 -16.74 -32.15
N TRP A 50 -3.76 -15.70 -32.41
CA TRP A 50 -3.28 -14.32 -32.44
C TRP A 50 -2.76 -13.87 -31.07
N ALA A 51 -3.43 -14.22 -29.97
CA ALA A 51 -3.03 -13.85 -28.62
C ALA A 51 -1.77 -14.60 -28.18
N LEU A 52 -1.62 -15.87 -28.58
CA LEU A 52 -0.39 -16.63 -28.39
C LEU A 52 0.79 -16.04 -29.20
N GLY A 53 0.53 -15.59 -30.43
CA GLY A 53 1.52 -14.90 -31.26
C GLY A 53 2.01 -13.62 -30.60
N VAL A 54 1.09 -12.80 -30.07
CA VAL A 54 1.41 -11.59 -29.31
C VAL A 54 2.17 -11.91 -28.03
N ALA A 55 1.74 -12.92 -27.25
CA ALA A 55 2.43 -13.34 -26.04
C ALA A 55 3.88 -13.73 -26.32
N THR A 56 4.11 -14.52 -27.36
CA THR A 56 5.45 -14.97 -27.78
C THR A 56 6.29 -13.79 -28.27
N GLY A 57 5.72 -12.91 -29.09
CA GLY A 57 6.41 -11.71 -29.58
C GLY A 57 6.82 -10.75 -28.47
N VAL A 58 5.93 -10.51 -27.50
CA VAL A 58 6.21 -9.66 -26.34
C VAL A 58 7.26 -10.29 -25.42
N LEU A 59 7.20 -11.61 -25.20
CA LEU A 59 8.20 -12.33 -24.42
C LEU A 59 9.57 -12.29 -25.10
N ALA A 60 9.63 -12.51 -26.40
CA ALA A 60 10.86 -12.40 -27.18
C ALA A 60 11.43 -10.98 -27.13
N ALA A 61 10.59 -9.96 -27.28
CA ALA A 61 11.00 -8.56 -27.13
C ALA A 61 11.53 -8.25 -25.72
N ALA A 62 10.92 -8.82 -24.68
CA ALA A 62 11.35 -8.65 -23.30
C ALA A 62 12.75 -9.25 -23.05
N LEU A 63 13.08 -10.38 -23.68
CA LEU A 63 14.35 -11.07 -23.51
C LEU A 63 15.46 -10.52 -24.41
N LEU A 64 15.15 -10.30 -25.69
CA LEU A 64 16.13 -9.98 -26.74
C LEU A 64 16.35 -8.47 -26.91
N ALA A 65 15.31 -7.65 -26.71
CA ALA A 65 15.37 -6.22 -26.96
C ALA A 65 14.56 -5.40 -25.93
N PRO A 66 14.86 -5.49 -24.62
CA PRO A 66 14.09 -4.82 -23.56
C PRO A 66 14.04 -3.30 -23.70
N HIS A 67 14.99 -2.68 -24.40
CA HIS A 67 15.04 -1.24 -24.63
C HIS A 67 13.83 -0.71 -25.43
N THR A 68 13.22 -1.50 -26.31
CA THR A 68 12.04 -1.09 -27.07
C THR A 68 10.79 -0.98 -26.19
N LEU A 69 10.73 -1.75 -25.10
CA LEU A 69 9.65 -1.74 -24.12
C LEU A 69 9.77 -0.59 -23.10
N ARG A 70 10.91 0.09 -23.06
CA ARG A 70 11.20 1.17 -22.11
C ARG A 70 10.21 2.35 -22.12
N PRO A 71 9.86 2.97 -23.27
CA PRO A 71 8.88 4.06 -23.28
C PRO A 71 7.50 3.59 -22.81
N PHE A 72 7.12 2.36 -23.15
CA PHE A 72 5.84 1.79 -22.79
C PHE A 72 5.77 1.45 -21.29
N ASN A 73 6.83 0.83 -20.73
CA ASN A 73 6.98 0.61 -19.29
C ASN A 73 6.89 1.92 -18.50
N ARG A 74 7.51 3.00 -18.98
CA ARG A 74 7.45 4.31 -18.33
C ARG A 74 6.04 4.91 -18.31
N ILE A 75 5.30 4.80 -19.42
CA ILE A 75 3.91 5.27 -19.50
C ILE A 75 3.03 4.46 -18.55
N TRP A 76 3.15 3.14 -18.60
CA TRP A 76 2.41 2.23 -17.72
C TRP A 76 2.70 2.50 -16.24
N PHE A 77 3.97 2.71 -15.88
CA PHE A 77 4.36 3.03 -14.53
C PHE A 77 3.74 4.35 -14.05
N LYS A 78 3.78 5.42 -14.87
CA LYS A 78 3.12 6.69 -14.55
C LYS A 78 1.60 6.53 -14.39
N PHE A 79 0.98 5.74 -15.25
CA PHE A 79 -0.43 5.40 -15.13
C PHE A 79 -0.72 4.69 -13.80
N GLY A 80 0.11 3.71 -13.43
CA GLY A 80 0.02 3.02 -12.13
C GLY A 80 0.14 3.98 -10.95
N LEU A 81 1.05 4.96 -11.01
CA LEU A 81 1.16 6.01 -9.99
C LEU A 81 -0.08 6.90 -9.91
N LEU A 82 -0.63 7.30 -11.05
CA LEU A 82 -1.86 8.10 -11.10
C LEU A 82 -3.05 7.31 -10.53
N LEU A 83 -3.18 6.04 -10.91
CA LEU A 83 -4.19 5.15 -10.39
C LEU A 83 -4.03 4.98 -8.88
N ASN A 84 -2.81 4.76 -8.39
CA ASN A 84 -2.54 4.65 -6.96
C ASN A 84 -2.93 5.92 -6.19
N LYS A 85 -2.72 7.11 -6.76
CA LYS A 85 -3.15 8.38 -6.17
C LYS A 85 -4.66 8.47 -5.96
N ILE A 86 -5.46 7.79 -6.79
CA ILE A 86 -6.92 7.76 -6.69
C ILE A 86 -7.37 6.60 -5.80
N VAL A 87 -6.83 5.41 -6.04
CA VAL A 87 -7.21 4.19 -5.33
C VAL A 87 -6.83 4.26 -3.85
N SER A 88 -5.67 4.84 -3.50
CA SER A 88 -5.25 4.88 -2.09
C SER A 88 -6.22 5.69 -1.21
N PRO A 89 -6.62 6.93 -1.56
CA PRO A 89 -7.67 7.64 -0.82
C PRO A 89 -9.03 6.95 -0.86
N VAL A 90 -9.43 6.35 -1.98
CA VAL A 90 -10.73 5.66 -2.11
C VAL A 90 -10.79 4.45 -1.17
N VAL A 91 -9.75 3.61 -1.17
CA VAL A 91 -9.66 2.45 -0.28
C VAL A 91 -9.60 2.89 1.18
N MET A 92 -8.80 3.92 1.50
CA MET A 92 -8.76 4.45 2.87
C MET A 92 -10.10 5.04 3.30
N GLY A 93 -10.79 5.77 2.42
CA GLY A 93 -12.13 6.28 2.66
C GLY A 93 -13.13 5.15 2.90
N LEU A 94 -13.10 4.12 2.05
CA LEU A 94 -13.95 2.95 2.21
C LEU A 94 -13.69 2.25 3.55
N LEU A 95 -12.43 2.00 3.91
CA LEU A 95 -12.06 1.40 5.19
C LEU A 95 -12.57 2.25 6.35
N TYR A 96 -12.41 3.58 6.27
CA TYR A 96 -12.89 4.49 7.30
C TYR A 96 -14.41 4.46 7.45
N TYR A 97 -15.17 4.54 6.36
CA TYR A 97 -16.64 4.63 6.43
C TYR A 97 -17.33 3.28 6.61
N VAL A 98 -16.73 2.18 6.15
CA VAL A 98 -17.31 0.83 6.24
C VAL A 98 -16.85 0.09 7.50
N THR A 99 -15.64 0.37 7.99
CA THR A 99 -15.09 -0.35 9.16
C THR A 99 -15.01 0.56 10.38
N VAL A 100 -14.27 1.66 10.29
CA VAL A 100 -13.94 2.49 11.47
C VAL A 100 -15.16 3.26 11.99
N THR A 101 -15.89 3.91 11.10
CA THR A 101 -17.07 4.73 11.43
C THR A 101 -18.18 3.91 12.09
N PRO A 102 -18.64 2.78 11.52
CA PRO A 102 -19.69 1.99 12.17
C PRO A 102 -19.22 1.38 13.48
N LEU A 103 -17.94 0.99 13.59
CA LEU A 103 -17.39 0.54 14.87
C LEU A 103 -17.45 1.65 15.93
N GLY A 104 -17.07 2.88 15.58
CA GLY A 104 -17.17 4.03 16.46
C GLY A 104 -18.61 4.36 16.86
N VAL A 105 -19.55 4.31 15.91
CA VAL A 105 -20.99 4.47 16.17
C VAL A 105 -21.48 3.39 17.12
N MET A 106 -21.14 2.12 16.89
CA MET A 106 -21.53 1.00 17.74
C MET A 106 -20.97 1.12 19.16
N MET A 107 -19.73 1.58 19.32
CA MET A 107 -19.15 1.88 20.63
C MET A 107 -19.90 3.01 21.35
N ARG A 108 -20.25 4.07 20.63
CA ARG A 108 -20.97 5.22 21.18
C ARG A 108 -22.40 4.85 21.60
N LEU A 109 -23.08 4.03 20.80
CA LEU A 109 -24.40 3.48 21.14
C LEU A 109 -24.33 2.51 22.33
N SER A 110 -23.24 1.75 22.46
CA SER A 110 -22.99 0.89 23.63
C SER A 110 -22.57 1.67 24.90
N GLY A 111 -22.54 3.00 24.85
CA GLY A 111 -22.13 3.86 25.97
C GLY A 111 -20.63 3.81 26.30
N LYS A 112 -19.80 3.19 25.45
CA LYS A 112 -18.36 3.09 25.66
C LYS A 112 -17.69 4.39 25.23
N ASP A 113 -17.06 5.07 26.20
CA ASP A 113 -16.23 6.25 25.96
C ASP A 113 -14.78 5.97 26.37
N PRO A 114 -14.00 5.23 25.55
CA PRO A 114 -12.63 4.87 25.88
C PRO A 114 -11.71 6.09 26.01
N LEU A 115 -12.06 7.18 25.34
CA LEU A 115 -11.30 8.43 25.36
C LEU A 115 -11.77 9.41 26.44
N ARG A 116 -12.83 9.07 27.20
CA ARG A 116 -13.43 9.93 28.23
C ARG A 116 -13.66 11.36 27.72
N LEU A 117 -14.22 11.48 26.52
CA LEU A 117 -14.42 12.75 25.82
C LEU A 117 -15.49 13.64 26.46
N LYS A 118 -16.38 13.07 27.28
CA LYS A 118 -17.37 13.83 28.03
C LYS A 118 -16.66 14.72 29.07
N LYS A 119 -16.89 16.04 28.98
CA LYS A 119 -16.40 16.99 29.98
C LYS A 119 -17.20 16.82 31.27
N GLU A 120 -16.50 16.67 32.38
CA GLU A 120 -17.05 16.65 33.72
C GLU A 120 -16.75 18.01 34.39
N PRO A 121 -17.74 18.89 34.55
CA PRO A 121 -17.53 20.24 35.08
C PRO A 121 -17.15 20.25 36.55
N GLU A 122 -17.57 19.23 37.30
CA GLU A 122 -17.31 19.09 38.74
C GLU A 122 -16.02 18.31 39.03
N ALA A 123 -15.31 17.84 38.00
CA ALA A 123 -14.07 17.09 38.19
C ALA A 123 -12.95 18.01 38.70
N VAL A 124 -12.37 17.66 39.85
CA VAL A 124 -11.21 18.35 40.45
C VAL A 124 -9.96 18.23 39.56
N SER A 125 -9.80 17.10 38.86
CA SER A 125 -8.71 16.85 37.92
C SER A 125 -9.06 15.73 36.95
N TYR A 126 -8.62 15.84 35.69
CA TYR A 126 -8.71 14.78 34.68
C TYR A 126 -7.55 13.77 34.75
N TRP A 127 -6.63 13.95 35.71
CA TRP A 127 -5.47 13.07 35.87
C TRP A 127 -5.91 11.66 36.27
N ILE A 128 -5.53 10.67 35.46
CA ILE A 128 -5.79 9.26 35.75
C ILE A 128 -4.65 8.74 36.61
N VAL A 129 -4.88 8.62 37.92
CA VAL A 129 -3.97 7.94 38.84
C VAL A 129 -3.89 6.46 38.44
N ARG A 130 -2.67 5.95 38.21
CA ARG A 130 -2.43 4.56 37.84
C ARG A 130 -1.79 3.83 39.02
N GLU A 131 -2.48 2.82 39.53
CA GLU A 131 -1.98 1.91 40.57
C GLU A 131 -2.03 0.46 40.05
N PRO A 132 -0.87 -0.23 39.96
CA PRO A 132 0.47 0.26 40.29
C PRO A 132 0.97 1.36 39.34
N PRO A 133 1.90 2.22 39.80
CA PRO A 133 2.59 3.16 38.92
C PRO A 133 3.18 2.39 37.73
N GLY A 134 3.32 3.08 36.59
CA GLY A 134 3.71 2.49 35.30
C GLY A 134 4.93 1.56 35.35
N PRO A 135 5.21 0.82 34.27
CA PRO A 135 6.22 -0.23 34.26
C PRO A 135 7.54 0.26 34.87
N ARG A 136 8.12 -0.58 35.72
CA ARG A 136 9.27 -0.20 36.55
C ARG A 136 10.38 0.43 35.69
N PRO A 137 11.14 1.43 36.19
CA PRO A 137 12.15 2.14 35.40
C PRO A 137 13.20 1.22 34.73
N ASP A 138 13.48 0.07 35.33
CA ASP A 138 14.38 -0.97 34.81
C ASP A 138 13.81 -1.80 33.65
N SER A 139 12.52 -1.65 33.32
CA SER A 139 11.89 -2.33 32.17
C SER A 139 12.31 -1.75 30.82
N MET A 140 12.81 -0.51 30.77
CA MET A 140 13.25 0.15 29.54
C MET A 140 14.70 -0.21 29.23
N LYS A 141 14.92 -1.24 28.41
CA LYS A 141 16.27 -1.72 28.02
C LYS A 141 17.14 -0.68 27.28
N ARG A 142 16.53 0.35 26.70
CA ARG A 142 17.19 1.42 25.92
C ARG A 142 16.44 2.73 26.12
N GLN A 143 16.69 3.39 27.23
CA GLN A 143 16.06 4.67 27.55
C GLN A 143 16.82 5.88 26.94
N PHE A 144 18.06 5.65 26.48
CA PHE A 144 18.91 6.63 25.83
C PHE A 144 19.59 6.00 24.61
#